data_AF-A0A5B7HBH6-F1
#
_entry.id   AF-A0A5B7HBH6-F1
#
_cell.length_a   1.000
_cell.length_b   1.000
_cell.length_c   1.000
_cell.angle_alpha   90.00
_cell.angle_beta   90.00
_cell.angle_gamma   90.00
#
_symmetry.space_group_name_H-M   'P 1'
#
loop_
_entity.id
_entity.type
_entity.pdbx_description
1 polymer ?
#
loop_
_entity_poly.entity_id
_entity_poly.type
_entity_poly.pdbx_seq_one_letter_code
_entity_poly.pdbx_strand_id
1 'polypeptide(L)'
;MMLVFCVGVGFAGTRLGKSWVILEERWPALYAGGSRQPYMDIAGEALGKPGRVFALVCVFLTLFGSSTVYLILMASFIENLAPVLSVCEWLCVVTLVVLPFTWLGTPKDFWWVVVVVVMVVVMMIVVVVMLVVV
;
A
#
# COMPACT_ATOMS: atom_id res chain seq x y z
N MET A 1 -12.43 8.49 -18.97
CA MET A 1 -12.55 8.25 -17.51
C MET A 1 -11.21 7.86 -16.89
N MET A 2 -10.51 6.82 -17.38
CA MET A 2 -9.19 6.40 -16.86
C MET A 2 -8.13 7.51 -16.87
N LEU A 3 -7.99 8.27 -17.97
CA LEU A 3 -7.04 9.39 -18.05
C LEU A 3 -7.29 10.48 -17.00
N VAL A 4 -8.56 10.78 -16.70
CA VAL A 4 -8.93 11.78 -15.68
C VAL A 4 -8.48 11.33 -14.30
N PHE A 5 -8.67 10.04 -13.98
CA PHE A 5 -8.17 9.48 -12.72
C PHE A 5 -6.65 9.47 -12.65
N CYS A 6 -5.95 9.07 -13.71
CA CYS A 6 -4.49 9.07 -13.75
C CYS A 6 -3.92 10.48 -13.52
N VAL A 7 -4.45 11.48 -14.21
CA VAL A 7 -4.05 12.88 -14.03
C VAL A 7 -4.40 13.38 -12.63
N GLY A 8 -5.57 13.02 -12.11
CA GLY A 8 -5.99 13.38 -10.75
C GLY A 8 -5.07 12.82 -9.66
N VAL A 9 -4.70 11.54 -9.77
CA VAL A 9 -3.77 10.90 -8.82
C VAL A 9 -2.37 11.50 -8.95
N GLY A 10 -1.89 11.74 -10.17
CA GLY A 10 -0.60 12.40 -10.40
C GLY A 10 -0.56 13.81 -9.81
N PHE A 11 -1.64 14.58 -9.98
CA PHE A 11 -1.79 15.89 -9.37
C PHE A 11 -1.78 15.82 -7.84
N ALA A 12 -2.57 14.92 -7.25
CA ALA A 12 -2.61 14.75 -5.79
C ALA A 12 -1.24 14.34 -5.23
N GLY A 13 -0.56 13.39 -5.87
CA GLY A 13 0.77 12.93 -5.48
C GLY A 13 1.84 14.02 -5.54
N THR A 14 1.84 14.83 -6.60
CA THR A 14 2.79 15.95 -6.72
C THR A 14 2.55 17.03 -5.67
N ARG A 15 1.28 17.32 -5.32
CA ARG A 15 0.95 18.27 -4.25
C ARG A 15 1.40 17.76 -2.89
N LEU A 16 1.15 16.49 -2.59
CA LEU A 16 1.60 15.88 -1.35
C LEU A 16 3.12 15.92 -1.20
N GLY A 17 3.87 15.60 -2.26
CA GLY A 17 5.33 15.69 -2.25
C GLY A 17 5.84 17.10 -1.98
N LYS A 18 5.21 18.13 -2.59
CA LYS A 18 5.55 19.53 -2.30
C LYS A 18 5.21 19.94 -0.87
N SER A 19 4.09 19.49 -0.33
CA SER A 19 3.71 19.75 1.07
C SER A 19 4.70 19.12 2.05
N TRP A 20 5.25 17.95 1.72
CA TRP A 20 6.32 17.32 2.51
C TRP A 20 7.62 18.13 2.49
N VAL A 21 8.06 18.60 1.32
CA VAL A 21 9.27 19.45 1.20
C VAL A 21 9.12 20.74 2.02
N ILE A 22 7.96 21.40 1.97
CA ILE A 22 7.69 22.59 2.79
C ILE A 22 7.83 22.28 4.29
N LEU A 23 7.38 21.10 4.71
CA LEU A 23 7.47 20.66 6.11
C LEU A 23 8.93 20.44 6.55
N GLU A 24 9.72 19.77 5.71
CA GLU A 24 11.14 19.53 5.95
C GLU A 24 11.95 20.84 6.00
N GLU A 25 11.68 21.78 5.10
CA GLU A 25 12.36 23.09 5.07
C GLU A 25 12.00 23.97 6.28
N ARG A 26 10.75 23.91 6.75
CA ARG A 26 10.26 24.78 7.82
C ARG A 26 10.58 24.27 9.22
N TRP A 27 10.60 22.95 9.41
CA TRP A 27 10.89 22.31 10.69
C TRP A 27 11.96 21.21 10.55
N PRO A 28 13.19 21.57 10.17
CA PRO A 28 14.26 20.60 9.89
C PRO A 28 14.63 19.79 11.13
N ALA A 29 14.56 20.37 12.33
CA ALA A 29 14.87 19.67 13.57
C ALA A 29 13.94 18.48 13.86
N LEU A 30 12.69 18.51 13.39
CA LEU A 30 11.71 17.45 13.63
C LEU A 30 11.66 16.42 12.48
N TYR A 31 11.88 16.86 11.24
CA TYR A 31 11.57 16.05 10.06
C TYR A 31 12.77 15.67 9.18
N ALA A 32 13.99 16.19 9.43
CA ALA A 32 15.17 15.86 8.61
C ALA A 32 15.55 14.37 8.62
N GLY A 33 15.18 13.62 9.66
CA GLY A 33 15.41 12.17 9.75
C GLY A 33 14.30 11.30 9.12
N GLY A 34 13.28 11.93 8.54
CA GLY A 34 12.06 11.27 8.07
C GLY A 34 11.03 11.06 9.19
N SER A 35 9.75 10.98 8.80
CA SER A 35 8.66 10.61 9.71
C SER A 35 8.13 9.21 9.42
N ARG A 36 7.69 8.53 10.48
CA ARG A 36 6.93 7.27 10.38
C ARG A 36 5.51 7.49 9.81
N GLN A 37 4.94 8.68 9.95
CA GLN A 37 3.54 8.99 9.62
C GLN A 37 3.40 10.29 8.82
N PRO A 38 3.99 10.38 7.62
CA PRO A 38 4.12 11.64 6.88
C PRO A 38 2.78 12.32 6.58
N TYR A 39 1.74 11.55 6.23
CA TYR A 39 0.40 12.08 5.94
C TYR A 39 -0.24 12.79 7.15
N MET A 40 -0.06 12.23 8.34
CA MET A 40 -0.64 12.75 9.58
C MET A 40 0.11 13.99 10.05
N ASP A 41 1.41 14.05 9.83
CA ASP A 41 2.23 15.20 10.18
C ASP A 41 1.99 16.37 9.22
N ILE A 42 1.89 16.14 7.91
CA ILE A 42 1.49 17.17 6.95
C ILE A 42 0.13 17.75 7.33
N ALA A 43 -0.87 16.90 7.61
CA ALA A 43 -2.21 17.36 7.97
C ALA A 43 -2.27 18.01 9.36
N GLY A 44 -1.44 17.54 10.30
CA GLY A 44 -1.31 18.08 11.64
C GLY A 44 -0.73 19.49 11.65
N GLU A 45 0.30 19.74 10.86
CA GLU A 45 0.93 21.06 10.77
C GLU A 45 0.12 22.04 9.91
N ALA A 46 -0.70 21.54 8.97
CA ALA A 46 -1.56 22.39 8.15
C ALA A 46 -2.89 22.79 8.83
N LEU A 47 -3.54 21.87 9.54
CA LEU A 47 -4.90 22.04 10.08
C LEU A 47 -5.01 21.77 11.59
N GLY A 48 -3.88 21.51 12.25
CA GLY A 48 -3.84 21.16 13.67
C GLY A 48 -4.34 19.74 13.96
N LYS A 49 -4.69 19.52 15.23
CA LYS A 49 -5.23 18.24 15.74
C LYS A 49 -6.37 17.63 14.90
N PRO A 50 -7.41 18.38 14.46
CA PRO A 50 -8.48 17.79 13.67
C PRO A 50 -7.99 17.28 12.30
N GLY A 51 -7.06 17.98 11.65
CA GLY A 51 -6.45 17.52 10.41
C GLY A 51 -5.67 16.22 10.57
N ARG A 52 -4.91 16.09 11.66
CA ARG A 52 -4.17 14.86 11.98
C ARG A 52 -5.11 13.66 12.13
N VAL A 53 -6.22 13.82 12.86
CA VAL A 53 -7.22 12.75 13.07
C VAL A 53 -7.91 12.40 11.76
N PHE A 54 -8.26 13.40 10.94
CA PHE A 54 -8.88 13.16 9.64
C PHE A 54 -7.96 12.33 8.72
N ALA A 55 -6.68 12.73 8.58
CA ALA A 55 -5.72 11.99 7.77
C ALA A 55 -5.49 10.56 8.30
N LEU A 56 -5.45 10.38 9.62
CA LEU A 56 -5.36 9.08 10.27
C LEU A 56 -6.52 8.17 9.85
N VAL A 57 -7.76 8.66 9.96
CA VAL A 57 -8.97 7.90 9.60
C VAL A 57 -8.96 7.53 8.12
N CYS A 58 -8.64 8.47 7.22
CA CYS A 58 -8.55 8.20 5.79
C CYS A 58 -7.53 7.09 5.49
N VAL A 59 -6.33 7.18 6.06
CA VAL A 59 -5.27 6.17 5.88
C VAL A 59 -5.73 4.81 6.40
N PHE A 60 -6.31 4.75 7.59
CA PHE A 60 -6.83 3.48 8.15
C PHE A 60 -7.90 2.84 7.27
N LEU A 61 -8.86 3.62 6.77
CA LEU A 61 -9.91 3.12 5.89
C LEU A 61 -9.32 2.56 4.59
N THR A 62 -8.34 3.25 4.00
CA THR A 62 -7.66 2.77 2.79
C THR A 62 -6.89 1.48 3.05
N LEU A 63 -6.11 1.40 4.13
CA LEU A 63 -5.33 0.20 4.44
C LEU A 63 -6.22 -1.00 4.78
N PHE A 64 -7.28 -0.78 5.57
CA PHE A 64 -8.23 -1.85 5.90
C PHE A 64 -8.94 -2.37 4.64
N GLY A 65 -9.42 -1.45 3.80
CA GLY A 65 -10.08 -1.80 2.55
C GLY A 65 -9.17 -2.57 1.60
N SER A 66 -7.95 -2.09 1.36
CA SER A 66 -7.00 -2.77 0.46
C SER A 66 -6.58 -4.13 1.00
N SER A 67 -6.28 -4.24 2.30
CA SER A 67 -5.88 -5.50 2.94
C SER A 67 -6.96 -6.57 2.81
N THR A 68 -8.23 -6.18 3.01
CA THR A 68 -9.36 -7.10 2.88
C THR A 68 -9.47 -7.65 1.46
N VAL A 69 -9.38 -6.78 0.45
CA VAL A 69 -9.45 -7.21 -0.96
C VAL A 69 -8.27 -8.11 -1.34
N TYR A 70 -7.07 -7.82 -0.84
CA TYR A 70 -5.89 -8.65 -1.11
C TYR A 70 -6.01 -10.05 -0.49
N LEU A 71 -6.54 -10.19 0.72
CA LEU A 71 -6.76 -11.50 1.34
C LEU A 71 -7.74 -12.35 0.53
N ILE A 72 -8.83 -11.74 0.05
CA ILE A 72 -9.81 -12.42 -0.81
C ILE A 72 -9.15 -12.86 -2.12
N LEU A 73 -8.37 -11.98 -2.75
CA LEU A 73 -7.67 -12.29 -4.00
C LEU A 73 -6.69 -13.45 -3.84
N MET A 74 -5.93 -13.47 -2.74
CA MET A 74 -5.01 -14.57 -2.42
C MET A 74 -5.74 -15.89 -2.24
N ALA A 75 -6.86 -15.88 -1.50
CA ALA A 75 -7.68 -17.08 -1.31
C ALA A 75 -8.22 -17.62 -2.65
N SER A 76 -8.72 -16.75 -3.52
CA SER A 76 -9.20 -17.14 -4.86
C SER A 76 -8.09 -17.71 -5.74
N PHE A 77 -6.86 -17.15 -5.70
CA PHE A 77 -5.76 -17.73 -6.47
C PHE A 77 -5.35 -19.12 -5.98
N ILE A 78 -5.36 -19.36 -4.68
CA ILE A 78 -5.04 -20.68 -4.12
C ILE A 78 -6.13 -21.69 -4.44
N GLU A 79 -7.40 -21.32 -4.36
CA GLU A 79 -8.51 -22.19 -4.77
C GLU A 79 -8.38 -22.63 -6.24
N ASN A 80 -8.05 -21.69 -7.14
CA ASN A 80 -7.85 -22.02 -8.56
C ASN A 80 -6.67 -22.99 -8.80
N LEU A 81 -5.65 -22.98 -7.92
CA LEU A 81 -4.51 -23.89 -8.02
C LEU A 81 -4.77 -25.23 -7.32
N ALA A 82 -5.52 -25.21 -6.22
CA ALA A 82 -5.85 -26.36 -5.39
C ALA A 82 -7.34 -26.30 -4.98
N PRO A 83 -8.25 -26.83 -5.81
CA PRO A 83 -9.70 -26.76 -5.60
C PRO A 83 -10.19 -27.80 -4.58
N VAL A 84 -9.47 -27.96 -3.48
CA VAL A 84 -9.75 -28.94 -2.42
C VAL A 84 -10.67 -28.37 -1.34
N LEU A 85 -10.60 -27.06 -1.12
CA LEU A 85 -11.39 -26.30 -0.15
C LEU A 85 -12.09 -25.13 -0.84
N SER A 86 -13.15 -24.62 -0.22
CA SER A 86 -13.86 -23.42 -0.71
C SER A 86 -13.04 -22.14 -0.48
N VAL A 87 -13.32 -21.07 -1.25
CA VAL A 87 -12.71 -19.73 -1.04
C VAL A 87 -12.76 -19.28 0.43
N CYS A 88 -13.89 -19.49 1.11
CA CYS A 88 -14.09 -19.05 2.49
C CYS A 88 -13.13 -19.75 3.46
N GLU A 89 -12.88 -21.05 3.24
CA GLU A 89 -11.94 -21.82 4.06
C GLU A 89 -10.50 -21.42 3.75
N TRP A 90 -10.17 -21.23 2.47
CA TRP A 90 -8.87 -20.71 2.05
C TRP A 90 -8.59 -19.31 2.63
N LEU A 91 -9.61 -18.45 2.73
CA LEU A 91 -9.48 -17.12 3.33
C LEU A 91 -9.05 -17.22 4.81
N CYS A 92 -9.65 -18.14 5.58
CA CYS A 92 -9.26 -18.38 6.96
C CYS A 92 -7.81 -18.88 7.05
N VAL A 93 -7.42 -19.83 6.20
CA VAL A 93 -6.06 -20.38 6.16
C VAL A 93 -5.04 -19.29 5.81
N VAL A 94 -5.27 -18.53 4.74
CA VAL A 94 -4.38 -17.45 4.31
C VAL A 94 -4.24 -16.39 5.40
N THR A 95 -5.35 -15.99 6.03
CA THR A 95 -5.32 -14.99 7.11
C THR A 95 -4.49 -15.49 8.29
N LEU A 96 -4.68 -16.74 8.72
CA LEU A 96 -3.88 -17.34 9.80
C LEU A 96 -2.39 -17.43 9.47
N VAL A 97 -2.04 -17.71 8.21
CA VAL A 97 -0.65 -17.76 7.76
C VAL A 97 -0.03 -16.36 7.69
N VAL A 98 -0.76 -15.36 7.17
CA VAL A 98 -0.25 -13.99 6.98
C VAL A 98 -0.17 -13.21 8.29
N LEU A 99 -1.09 -13.44 9.23
CA LEU A 99 -1.17 -12.74 10.52
C LEU A 99 0.17 -12.69 11.28
N PRO A 100 0.90 -13.80 11.53
CA PRO A 100 2.19 -13.74 12.22
C PRO A 100 3.24 -12.89 11.49
N PHE A 101 3.18 -12.82 10.16
CA PHE A 101 4.09 -11.96 9.39
C PHE A 101 3.77 -10.48 9.53
N THR A 102 2.50 -10.12 9.78
CA THR A 102 2.14 -8.71 10.03
C THR A 102 2.66 -8.18 11.37
N TRP A 103 3.03 -9.07 12.28
CA TRP A 103 3.65 -8.70 13.56
C TRP A 103 5.19 -8.57 13.46
N LEU A 104 5.78 -9.02 12.36
CA LEU A 104 7.21 -8.91 12.11
C LEU A 104 7.55 -7.48 11.66
N GLY A 105 7.89 -6.63 12.64
CA GLY A 105 8.72 -5.44 12.45
C GLY A 105 8.27 -4.43 11.39
N THR A 106 9.14 -3.46 11.11
CA THR A 106 8.85 -2.37 10.16
C THR A 106 9.27 -2.83 8.76
N PRO A 107 8.48 -2.60 7.69
CA PRO A 107 8.83 -3.01 6.31
C PRO A 107 10.20 -2.51 5.79
N LYS A 108 10.78 -1.50 6.45
CA LYS A 108 12.13 -1.00 6.20
C LYS A 108 13.21 -2.08 6.34
N ASP A 109 12.98 -3.10 7.16
CA ASP A 109 13.95 -4.17 7.41
C ASP A 109 13.90 -5.28 6.35
N PHE A 110 12.86 -5.31 5.51
CA PHE A 110 12.61 -6.37 4.52
C PHE A 110 12.84 -5.92 3.08
N TRP A 111 13.96 -5.24 2.81
CA TRP A 111 14.31 -4.75 1.46
C TRP A 111 14.27 -5.86 0.38
N TRP A 112 14.60 -7.10 0.74
CA TRP A 112 14.54 -8.25 -0.15
C TRP A 112 13.12 -8.57 -0.63
N VAL A 113 12.09 -8.35 0.20
CA VAL A 113 10.68 -8.55 -0.19
C VAL A 113 10.32 -7.61 -1.34
N VAL A 114 10.79 -6.36 -1.28
CA VAL A 114 10.55 -5.37 -2.34
C VAL A 114 11.17 -5.83 -3.65
N VAL A 115 12.40 -6.34 -3.62
CA VAL A 115 13.09 -6.86 -4.82
C VAL A 115 12.32 -8.03 -5.42
N VAL A 116 11.89 -9.00 -4.60
CA VAL A 116 11.11 -10.16 -5.06
C VAL A 116 9.79 -9.71 -5.72
N VAL A 117 9.07 -8.76 -5.12
CA VAL A 117 7.82 -8.24 -5.68
C VAL A 117 8.05 -7.60 -7.05
N VAL A 118 9.09 -6.77 -7.21
CA VAL A 118 9.42 -6.16 -8.50
C VAL A 118 9.71 -7.23 -9.56
N MET A 119 10.49 -8.25 -9.21
CA MET A 119 10.83 -9.35 -10.13
C MET A 119 9.58 -10.12 -10.59
N VAL A 120 8.66 -10.45 -9.67
CA VAL A 120 7.41 -11.15 -10.01
C VAL A 120 6.53 -10.30 -10.93
N VAL A 121 6.42 -9.00 -10.69
CA VAL A 121 5.63 -8.09 -11.54
C VAL A 121 6.21 -8.02 -12.95
N VAL A 122 7.54 -7.91 -13.09
CA VAL A 122 8.19 -7.91 -14.40
C VAL A 122 7.93 -9.21 -15.15
N MET A 123 8.05 -10.36 -14.48
CA MET A 123 7.75 -11.66 -15.08
C MET A 123 6.28 -11.76 -15.52
N MET A 124 5.34 -11.28 -14.71
CA MET A 124 3.92 -11.25 -15.07
C MET A 124 3.64 -10.41 -16.30
N ILE A 125 4.27 -9.22 -16.41
CA ILE A 125 4.13 -8.37 -17.60
C ILE A 125 4.63 -9.11 -18.84
N VAL A 126 5.79 -9.77 -18.77
CA VAL A 126 6.32 -10.54 -19.90
C VAL A 126 5.37 -11.66 -20.32
N VAL A 127 4.84 -12.44 -19.37
CA VAL A 127 3.89 -13.52 -19.66
C VAL A 127 2.62 -12.98 -20.33
N VAL A 128 2.05 -11.89 -19.80
CA VAL A 128 0.85 -11.27 -20.39
C VAL A 128 1.11 -10.76 -21.80
N VAL A 129 2.26 -10.11 -22.05
CA VAL A 129 2.62 -9.65 -23.40
C VAL A 129 2.76 -10.83 -24.36
N MET A 130 3.42 -11.92 -23.95
CA MET A 130 3.55 -13.12 -24.79
C MET A 130 2.19 -13.75 -25.11
N LEU A 131 1.27 -13.82 -24.14
CA LEU A 131 -0.08 -14.36 -24.33
C LEU A 131 -0.99 -13.49 -25.22
N VAL A 132 -0.74 -12.19 -25.29
CA VAL A 132 -1.53 -11.25 -26.13
C VAL A 132 -0.99 -11.16 -27.56
N VAL A 133 0.30 -11.46 -27.77
CA VAL A 133 0.96 -11.41 -29.07
C VAL A 133 0.81 -12.72 -29.87
N VAL A 134 0.53 -13.84 -29.20
CA VAL A 134 0.18 -15.14 -29.81
C VAL A 134 -1.33 -15.22 -30.06
#